data_AF-A0A9E1MSF9-F1
#
_entry.id   AF-A0A9E1MSF9-F1
#
_cell.length_a   1.000
_cell.length_b   1.000
_cell.length_c   1.000
_cell.angle_alpha   90.00
_cell.angle_beta   90.00
_cell.angle_gamma   90.00
#
_symmetry.space_group_name_H-M   'P 1'
#
loop_
_entity.id
_entity.type
_entity.pdbx_description
1 polymer ?
#
loop_
_entity_poly.entity_id
_entity_poly.type
_entity_poly.pdbx_seq_one_letter_code
_entity_poly.pdbx_strand_id
1 'polypeptide(L)'
;MLLKEIVSAVPALGKLAAANLRLKTAYELKKTADILQKEVDFFEQERRKIAEKYGTVREDGTVRIPPEQRAQADEEYARLLSMEVQPEFSRLQISVSEDAKLSVNDLAALAPFADFIENEEE
;
A
#
# COMPACT_ATOMS: atom_id res chain seq x y z
N MET A 1 -1.29 10.76 7.07
CA MET A 1 -0.96 10.41 5.68
C MET A 1 -2.24 10.04 4.96
N LEU A 2 -2.30 10.11 3.63
CA LEU A 2 -3.48 9.71 2.87
C LEU A 2 -3.51 8.20 2.69
N LEU A 3 -4.70 7.60 2.72
CA LEU A 3 -4.90 6.17 2.46
C LEU A 3 -4.30 5.75 1.11
N LYS A 4 -4.39 6.63 0.11
CA LYS A 4 -3.75 6.45 -1.21
C LYS A 4 -2.25 6.15 -1.11
N GLU A 5 -1.53 6.80 -0.20
CA GLU A 5 -0.08 6.63 -0.07
C GLU A 5 0.26 5.20 0.37
N ILE A 6 -0.52 4.65 1.30
CA ILE A 6 -0.35 3.27 1.79
C ILE A 6 -0.67 2.27 0.67
N VAL A 7 -1.84 2.40 0.04
CA VAL A 7 -2.28 1.46 -1.01
C VAL A 7 -1.32 1.47 -2.21
N SER A 8 -0.83 2.65 -2.58
CA SER A 8 0.12 2.79 -3.71
C SER A 8 1.50 2.18 -3.39
N ALA A 9 1.86 2.08 -2.11
CA ALA A 9 3.14 1.51 -1.67
C ALA A 9 3.13 -0.02 -1.55
N VAL A 10 1.95 -0.67 -1.53
CA VAL A 10 1.81 -2.13 -1.36
C VAL A 10 2.73 -2.93 -2.30
N PRO A 11 2.83 -2.64 -3.62
CA PRO A 11 3.72 -3.40 -4.50
C PRO A 11 5.21 -3.25 -4.12
N ALA A 12 5.64 -2.06 -3.72
CA ALA A 12 7.02 -1.79 -3.34
C ALA A 12 7.38 -2.44 -1.99
N LEU A 13 6.45 -2.35 -1.02
CA LEU A 13 6.56 -3.06 0.26
C LEU A 13 6.62 -4.58 0.05
N GLY A 14 5.83 -5.12 -0.89
CA GLY A 14 5.86 -6.53 -1.26
C GLY A 14 7.21 -6.97 -1.85
N LYS A 15 7.84 -6.14 -2.69
CA LYS A 15 9.20 -6.41 -3.21
C LYS A 15 10.24 -6.45 -2.10
N LEU A 16 10.18 -5.50 -1.16
CA LEU A 16 11.05 -5.51 0.02
C LEU A 16 10.84 -6.76 0.88
N ALA A 17 9.58 -7.15 1.11
CA ALA A 17 9.25 -8.33 1.90
C ALA A 17 9.73 -9.64 1.26
N ALA A 18 9.87 -9.66 -0.07
CA ALA A 18 10.41 -10.80 -0.82
C ALA A 18 11.94 -10.76 -0.99
N ALA A 19 12.62 -9.69 -0.57
CA ALA A 19 14.06 -9.55 -0.69
C ALA A 19 14.80 -10.29 0.44
N ASN A 20 16.09 -10.62 0.19
CA ASN A 20 16.96 -11.23 1.19
C ASN A 20 17.49 -10.17 2.16
N LEU A 21 16.61 -9.68 3.03
CA LEU A 21 16.94 -8.65 4.01
C LEU A 21 17.65 -9.25 5.23
N ARG A 22 18.54 -8.47 5.85
CA ARG A 22 19.08 -8.79 7.18
C ARG A 22 17.95 -8.90 8.20
N LEU A 23 18.12 -9.79 9.19
CA LEU A 23 17.08 -10.16 10.17
C LEU A 23 16.43 -8.95 10.85
N LYS A 24 17.23 -7.96 11.27
CA LYS A 24 16.71 -6.74 11.93
C LYS A 24 15.75 -5.98 11.01
N THR A 25 16.18 -5.69 9.77
CA THR A 25 15.38 -4.97 8.77
C THR A 25 14.14 -5.76 8.37
N ALA A 26 14.25 -7.08 8.19
CA ALA A 26 13.11 -7.95 7.91
C ALA A 26 12.06 -7.93 9.04
N TYR A 27 12.52 -7.95 10.30
CA TYR A 27 11.63 -7.90 11.47
C TYR A 27 10.92 -6.56 11.60
N GLU A 28 11.63 -5.45 11.43
CA GLU A 28 11.05 -4.11 11.43
C GLU A 28 10.03 -3.94 10.29
N LEU A 29 10.39 -4.37 9.07
CA LEU A 29 9.48 -4.37 7.91
C LEU A 29 8.21 -5.17 8.21
N LYS A 30 8.33 -6.36 8.80
CA LYS A 30 7.16 -7.16 9.17
C LYS A 30 6.23 -6.40 10.13
N LYS A 31 6.77 -5.78 11.19
CA LYS A 31 5.94 -5.03 12.15
C LYS A 31 5.23 -3.86 11.47
N THR A 32 5.93 -3.11 10.64
CA THR A 32 5.34 -2.00 9.88
C THR A 32 4.28 -2.51 8.89
N ALA A 33 4.54 -3.59 8.17
CA ALA A 33 3.59 -4.19 7.25
C ALA A 33 2.31 -4.66 7.96
N ASP A 34 2.41 -5.31 9.13
CA ASP A 34 1.25 -5.74 9.92
C ASP A 34 0.35 -4.55 10.34
N ILE A 35 0.96 -3.37 10.59
CA ILE A 35 0.23 -2.15 10.95
C ILE A 35 -0.49 -1.58 9.72
N LEU A 36 0.24 -1.44 8.61
CA LEU A 36 -0.29 -0.91 7.35
C LEU A 36 -1.36 -1.83 6.73
N GLN A 37 -1.26 -3.14 6.96
CA GLN A 37 -2.21 -4.12 6.43
C GLN A 37 -3.65 -3.83 6.87
N LYS A 38 -3.85 -3.28 8.09
CA LYS A 38 -5.19 -2.91 8.57
C LYS A 38 -5.84 -1.84 7.71
N GLU A 39 -5.05 -0.85 7.26
CA GLU A 39 -5.51 0.21 6.38
C GLU A 39 -5.78 -0.32 4.96
N VAL A 40 -4.95 -1.26 4.48
CA VAL A 40 -5.15 -1.94 3.21
C VAL A 40 -6.43 -2.78 3.23
N ASP A 41 -6.67 -3.54 4.30
CA ASP A 41 -7.88 -4.34 4.47
C ASP A 41 -9.13 -3.46 4.52
N PHE A 42 -9.06 -2.35 5.25
CA PHE A 42 -10.13 -1.35 5.27
C PHE A 42 -10.42 -0.81 3.86
N PHE A 43 -9.38 -0.42 3.13
CA PHE A 43 -9.52 0.06 1.75
C PHE A 43 -10.17 -0.99 0.84
N GLU A 44 -9.75 -2.24 0.90
CA GLU A 44 -10.30 -3.33 0.07
C GLU A 44 -11.78 -3.59 0.38
N GLN A 45 -12.16 -3.53 1.66
CA GLN A 45 -13.55 -3.66 2.09
C GLN A 45 -14.41 -2.50 1.57
N GLU A 46 -13.98 -1.25 1.74
CA GLU A 46 -14.73 -0.08 1.25
C GLU A 46 -14.76 -0.02 -0.28
N ARG A 47 -13.67 -0.36 -0.97
CA ARG A 47 -13.64 -0.48 -2.43
C ARG A 47 -14.67 -1.50 -2.92
N ARG A 48 -14.77 -2.64 -2.25
CA ARG A 48 -15.79 -3.66 -2.58
C ARG A 48 -17.20 -3.10 -2.40
N LYS A 49 -17.49 -2.40 -1.30
CA LYS A 49 -18.81 -1.78 -1.06
C LYS A 49 -19.16 -0.75 -2.14
N ILE A 50 -18.21 0.08 -2.56
CA ILE A 50 -18.39 1.03 -3.68
C ILE A 50 -18.73 0.27 -4.96
N ALA A 51 -18.00 -0.80 -5.27
CA ALA A 51 -18.26 -1.61 -6.46
C ALA A 51 -19.66 -2.24 -6.40
N GLU A 52 -20.07 -2.81 -5.27
CA GLU A 52 -21.41 -3.40 -5.08
C GLU A 52 -22.53 -2.37 -5.14
N LYS A 53 -22.30 -1.17 -4.61
CA LYS A 53 -23.26 -0.05 -4.61
C LYS A 53 -23.53 0.47 -6.01
N TYR A 54 -22.49 0.63 -6.83
CA TYR A 54 -22.60 1.23 -8.15
C TYR A 54 -22.59 0.22 -9.30
N GLY A 55 -22.33 -1.04 -9.01
CA GLY A 55 -22.17 -2.09 -10.00
C GLY A 55 -23.22 -3.18 -9.91
N THR A 56 -23.17 -4.09 -10.88
CA THR A 56 -24.00 -5.29 -10.92
C THR A 56 -23.09 -6.51 -10.91
N VAL A 57 -23.39 -7.45 -10.03
CA VAL A 57 -22.71 -8.76 -9.98
C VAL A 57 -23.13 -9.55 -11.22
N ARG A 58 -22.13 -9.99 -11.99
CA ARG A 58 -22.32 -10.88 -13.13
C ARG A 58 -22.34 -12.34 -12.68
N GLU A 59 -22.77 -13.22 -13.56
CA GLU A 59 -22.84 -14.68 -13.33
C GLU A 59 -21.48 -15.30 -12.96
N ASP A 60 -20.37 -14.70 -13.41
CA ASP A 60 -19.00 -15.12 -13.10
C ASP A 60 -18.48 -14.57 -11.75
N GLY A 61 -19.32 -13.87 -10.98
CA GLY A 61 -18.97 -13.23 -9.72
C GLY A 61 -18.23 -11.90 -9.88
N THR A 62 -17.99 -11.42 -11.10
CA THR A 62 -17.36 -10.10 -11.32
C THR A 62 -18.38 -8.97 -11.18
N VAL A 63 -17.93 -7.84 -10.63
CA VAL A 63 -18.79 -6.65 -10.49
C VAL A 63 -18.52 -5.69 -11.65
N ARG A 64 -19.56 -5.33 -12.41
CA ARG A 64 -19.47 -4.33 -13.48
C ARG A 64 -20.20 -3.06 -13.07
N ILE A 65 -19.45 -1.96 -12.96
CA ILE A 65 -20.03 -0.61 -12.84
C ILE A 65 -20.43 -0.14 -14.24
N PRO A 66 -21.71 0.17 -14.49
CA PRO A 66 -22.16 0.63 -15.80
C PRO A 66 -21.75 2.10 -16.03
N PRO A 67 -21.63 2.55 -17.30
CA PRO A 67 -21.09 3.87 -17.63
C PRO A 67 -21.81 5.04 -16.94
N GLU A 68 -23.13 4.95 -16.78
CA GLU A 68 -23.97 5.96 -16.15
C GLU A 68 -23.69 6.16 -14.66
N GLN A 69 -23.21 5.13 -13.96
CA GLN A 69 -22.84 5.20 -12.53
C GLN A 69 -21.34 5.46 -12.33
N ARG A 70 -20.55 5.40 -13.40
CA ARG A 70 -19.08 5.44 -13.32
C ARG A 70 -18.55 6.71 -12.67
N ALA A 71 -19.10 7.87 -13.03
CA ALA A 71 -18.66 9.15 -12.47
C ALA A 71 -18.85 9.21 -10.94
N GLN A 72 -20.00 8.73 -10.45
CA GLN A 72 -20.31 8.71 -9.01
C GLN A 72 -19.42 7.71 -8.25
N ALA A 73 -19.17 6.54 -8.85
CA ALA A 73 -18.26 5.55 -8.28
C ALA A 73 -16.81 6.06 -8.21
N ASP A 74 -16.33 6.70 -9.27
CA ASP A 74 -14.98 7.28 -9.32
C ASP A 74 -14.83 8.41 -8.29
N GLU A 75 -15.87 9.22 -8.07
CA GLU A 75 -15.90 10.27 -7.05
C GLU A 75 -15.83 9.69 -5.63
N GLU A 76 -16.61 8.64 -5.32
CA GLU A 76 -16.57 7.99 -4.01
C GLU A 76 -15.25 7.26 -3.76
N TYR A 77 -14.70 6.63 -4.79
CA TYR A 77 -13.39 6.01 -4.74
C TYR A 77 -12.27 7.04 -4.53
N ALA A 78 -12.35 8.20 -5.19
CA ALA A 78 -11.41 9.30 -4.96
C ALA A 78 -11.52 9.84 -3.51
N ARG A 79 -12.72 9.94 -2.95
CA ARG A 79 -12.93 10.30 -1.54
C ARG A 79 -12.30 9.29 -0.59
N LEU A 80 -12.52 7.99 -0.81
CA LEU A 80 -11.92 6.91 -0.02
C LEU A 80 -10.38 7.03 -0.02
N LEU A 81 -9.77 7.18 -1.18
CA LEU A 81 -8.32 7.33 -1.32
C LEU A 81 -7.77 8.60 -0.66
N SER A 82 -8.60 9.65 -0.54
CA SER A 82 -8.24 10.93 0.06
C SER A 82 -8.47 10.98 1.58
N MET A 83 -8.90 9.87 2.20
CA MET A 83 -9.03 9.79 3.65
C MET A 83 -7.67 9.92 4.33
N GLU A 84 -7.61 10.76 5.36
CA GLU A 84 -6.45 10.84 6.24
C GLU A 84 -6.46 9.69 7.25
N VAL A 85 -5.33 9.00 7.34
CA VAL A 85 -5.08 7.93 8.30
C VAL A 85 -3.80 8.21 9.08
N GLN A 86 -3.72 7.66 10.29
CA GLN A 86 -2.61 7.87 11.23
C GLN A 86 -2.12 6.53 11.81
N PRO A 87 -1.62 5.60 10.98
CA PRO A 87 -1.02 4.38 11.48
C PRO A 87 0.23 4.71 12.32
N GLU A 88 0.34 4.09 13.50
CA GLU A 88 1.47 4.30 14.40
C GLU A 88 2.61 3.34 14.06
N PHE A 89 3.61 3.81 13.32
CA PHE A 89 4.80 3.03 13.01
C PHE A 89 6.05 3.92 12.97
N SER A 90 7.22 3.29 13.11
CA SER A 90 8.51 3.95 12.91
C SER A 90 8.97 3.77 11.48
N ARG A 91 9.51 4.83 10.86
CA ARG A 91 10.08 4.75 9.52
C ARG A 91 11.18 3.70 9.48
N LEU A 92 11.10 2.82 8.49
CA LEU A 92 12.06 1.73 8.28
C LEU A 92 13.43 2.31 7.92
N GLN A 93 14.48 1.75 8.49
CA GLN A 93 15.86 2.08 8.11
C GLN A 93 16.39 0.93 7.26
N ILE A 94 16.44 1.14 5.94
CA ILE A 94 16.85 0.12 4.98
C ILE A 94 18.25 0.47 4.49
N SER A 95 19.20 -0.44 4.63
CA SER A 95 20.52 -0.17 4.08
C SER A 95 20.51 -0.28 2.56
N VAL A 96 21.27 0.59 1.89
CA VAL A 96 21.55 0.47 0.46
C VAL A 96 22.34 -0.80 0.11
N SER A 97 22.93 -1.49 1.09
CA SER A 97 23.63 -2.77 0.89
C SER A 97 22.72 -4.00 0.95
N GLU A 98 21.42 -3.85 1.27
CA GLU A 98 20.46 -4.96 1.19
C GLU A 98 20.27 -5.43 -0.27
N ASP A 99 20.07 -6.72 -0.49
CA ASP A 99 19.81 -7.30 -1.82
C ASP A 99 18.33 -7.09 -2.23
N ALA A 100 17.95 -5.83 -2.45
CA ALA A 100 16.62 -5.42 -2.86
C ALA A 100 16.64 -4.80 -4.27
N LYS A 101 15.90 -5.40 -5.20
CA LYS A 101 15.73 -4.86 -6.56
C LYS A 101 14.54 -3.90 -6.61
N LEU A 102 14.82 -2.62 -6.46
CA LEU A 102 13.83 -1.55 -6.46
C LEU A 102 14.01 -0.63 -7.69
N SER A 103 12.90 -0.24 -8.29
CA SER A 103 12.85 0.81 -9.30
C SER A 103 12.74 2.19 -8.64
N VAL A 104 12.97 3.25 -9.43
CA VAL A 104 12.76 4.64 -8.97
C VAL A 104 11.32 4.86 -8.47
N ASN A 105 10.33 4.23 -9.11
CA ASN A 105 8.93 4.31 -8.67
C ASN A 105 8.71 3.64 -7.31
N ASP A 106 9.41 2.53 -7.04
CA ASP A 106 9.35 1.87 -5.74
C ASP A 106 9.94 2.77 -4.66
N LEU A 107 11.09 3.41 -4.92
CA LEU A 107 11.71 4.37 -3.98
C LEU A 107 10.77 5.53 -3.66
N ALA A 108 10.12 6.12 -4.67
CA ALA A 108 9.15 7.19 -4.48
C ALA A 108 7.94 6.74 -3.66
N ALA A 109 7.43 5.53 -3.91
CA ALA A 109 6.31 4.96 -3.17
C ALA A 109 6.68 4.62 -1.71
N LEU A 110 7.94 4.25 -1.46
CA LEU A 110 8.44 3.90 -0.13
C LEU A 110 8.86 5.12 0.71
N ALA A 111 9.06 6.29 0.10
CA ALA A 111 9.52 7.50 0.79
C ALA A 111 8.70 7.89 2.04
N PRO A 112 7.39 7.67 2.14
CA PRO A 112 6.65 7.94 3.38
C PRO A 112 6.94 6.92 4.51
N PHE A 113 7.48 5.75 4.18
CA PHE A 113 7.57 4.59 5.07
C PHE A 113 9.00 4.20 5.44
N ALA A 114 9.97 4.54 4.60
CA ALA A 114 11.35 4.09 4.74
C ALA A 114 12.35 5.19 4.39
N ASP A 115 13.48 5.16 5.08
CA ASP A 115 14.70 5.88 4.76
C ASP A 115 15.75 4.87 4.30
N PHE A 116 16.45 5.21 3.22
CA PHE A 116 17.56 4.40 2.71
C PHE A 116 18.88 5.00 3.18
N ILE A 117 19.65 4.20 3.92
CA ILE A 117 20.88 4.66 4.58
C ILE A 117 22.10 3.92 4.05
N GLU A 118 23.21 4.64 3.93
CA GLU A 118 24.53 4.04 3.82
C GLU A 118 24.87 3.50 5.22
N ASN A 119 25.18 2.20 5.36
CA ASN A 119 25.78 1.77 6.60
C ASN A 119 27.22 2.31 6.59
N GLU A 120 27.64 3.02 7.64
CA GLU A 120 29.06 3.03 7.97
C GLU A 120 29.46 1.58 8.25
N GLU A 121 30.48 1.08 7.56
CA GLU A 121 31.04 -0.25 7.81
C GLU A 121 31.43 -0.34 9.30
N GLU A 122 30.75 -1.18 10.08
CA GLU A 122 31.27 -1.72 11.34
C GLU A 122 32.09 -2.98 11.08
#